data_AF-A0A959EXS2-F1
#
_entry.id   AF-A0A959EXS2-F1
#
_cell.length_a   1.000
_cell.length_b   1.000
_cell.length_c   1.000
_cell.angle_alpha   90.00
_cell.angle_beta   90.00
_cell.angle_gamma   90.00
#
_symmetry.space_group_name_H-M   'P 1'
#
loop_
_entity.id
_entity.type
_entity.pdbx_description
1 polymer ?
#
loop_
_entity_poly.entity_id
_entity_poly.type
_entity_poly.pdbx_seq_one_letter_code
_entity_poly.pdbx_strand_id
1 'polypeptide(L)'
;MNLRKLKLDLTIALMNDANGVDVLQTARDVLQSFDGVGHYNGLSVVKKSTLDPEHIQRTYALQFDNCTLDLELISNVRANYHTLSAFQLH
;
A
#
# COMPACT_ATOMS: atom_id res chain seq x y z
N MET A 1 15.18 -13.32 -0.38
CA MET A 1 13.88 -12.74 -0.80
C MET A 1 13.85 -12.58 -2.32
N ASN A 2 12.88 -13.19 -3.02
CA ASN A 2 12.71 -12.97 -4.47
C ASN A 2 11.83 -11.73 -4.70
N LEU A 3 12.48 -10.56 -4.76
CA LEU A 3 11.85 -9.25 -4.95
C LEU A 3 10.92 -9.20 -6.16
N ARG A 4 11.25 -9.91 -7.25
CA ARG A 4 10.42 -9.93 -8.46
C ARG A 4 9.10 -10.65 -8.22
N LYS A 5 9.13 -11.79 -7.53
CA LYS A 5 7.93 -12.54 -7.17
C LYS A 5 7.04 -11.75 -6.20
N LEU A 6 7.66 -11.13 -5.18
CA LEU A 6 6.95 -10.28 -4.22
C LEU A 6 6.25 -9.10 -4.89
N LYS A 7 6.94 -8.36 -5.77
CA LYS A 7 6.32 -7.25 -6.51
C LYS A 7 5.16 -7.72 -7.39
N LEU A 8 5.29 -8.88 -8.03
CA LEU A 8 4.23 -9.44 -8.87
C LEU A 8 3.00 -9.82 -8.04
N ASP A 9 3.18 -10.58 -6.97
CA ASP A 9 2.08 -11.04 -6.11
C ASP A 9 1.40 -9.85 -5.42
N LEU A 10 2.17 -8.84 -4.99
CA LEU A 10 1.64 -7.58 -4.48
C LEU A 10 0.85 -6.81 -5.53
N THR A 11 1.35 -6.72 -6.78
CA THR A 11 0.61 -6.06 -7.87
C THR A 11 -0.72 -6.76 -8.12
N ILE A 12 -0.71 -8.09 -8.20
CA ILE A 12 -1.93 -8.88 -8.45
C ILE A 12 -2.94 -8.68 -7.32
N ALA A 13 -2.49 -8.78 -6.07
CA ALA A 13 -3.36 -8.61 -4.91
C ALA A 13 -3.96 -7.21 -4.85
N LEU A 14 -3.14 -6.18 -5.06
CA LEU A 14 -3.57 -4.79 -5.03
C LEU A 14 -4.46 -4.42 -6.21
N MET A 15 -4.26 -5.00 -7.40
CA MET A 15 -5.15 -4.79 -8.54
C MET A 15 -6.51 -5.45 -8.34
N ASN A 16 -6.54 -6.64 -7.74
CA ASN A 16 -7.79 -7.32 -7.42
C ASN A 16 -8.57 -6.61 -6.30
N ASP A 17 -7.88 -5.88 -5.44
CA ASP A 17 -8.44 -5.11 -4.33
C ASP A 17 -8.44 -3.58 -4.58
N ALA A 18 -8.20 -3.13 -5.82
CA ALA A 18 -7.98 -1.72 -6.15
C ALA A 18 -9.18 -0.81 -5.89
N ASN A 19 -10.37 -1.39 -5.63
CA ASN A 19 -11.61 -0.71 -5.27
C ASN A 19 -12.05 -1.03 -3.82
N GLY A 20 -11.23 -1.74 -3.05
CA GLY A 20 -11.53 -2.24 -1.73
C GLY A 20 -11.33 -1.19 -0.63
N VAL A 21 -12.06 -1.37 0.47
CA VAL A 21 -11.98 -0.51 1.67
C VAL A 21 -10.65 -0.71 2.40
N ASP A 22 -9.90 -1.78 2.13
CA ASP A 22 -8.81 -2.26 2.97
C ASP A 22 -7.48 -2.56 2.23
N VAL A 23 -7.16 -1.75 1.22
CA VAL A 23 -5.91 -1.88 0.42
C VAL A 23 -4.65 -1.99 1.27
N LEU A 24 -4.59 -1.28 2.40
CA LEU A 24 -3.46 -1.32 3.33
C LEU A 24 -3.36 -2.68 4.05
N GLN A 25 -4.49 -3.27 4.42
CA GLN A 25 -4.52 -4.60 5.01
C GLN A 25 -4.09 -5.65 3.98
N THR A 26 -4.63 -5.61 2.76
CA THR A 26 -4.25 -6.52 1.68
C THR A 26 -2.74 -6.46 1.41
N ALA A 27 -2.16 -5.26 1.33
CA ALA A 27 -0.72 -5.10 1.15
C ALA A 27 0.10 -5.73 2.27
N ARG A 28 -0.33 -5.52 3.53
CA ARG A 28 0.33 -6.09 4.72
C ARG A 28 0.29 -7.61 4.70
N ASP A 29 -0.89 -8.18 4.45
CA ASP A 29 -1.11 -9.63 4.51
C ASP A 29 -0.32 -10.34 3.41
N VAL A 30 -0.23 -9.74 2.21
CA VAL A 30 0.65 -10.24 1.14
C VAL A 30 2.11 -10.20 1.58
N LEU A 31 2.61 -9.08 2.10
CA LEU A 31 4.00 -8.97 2.55
C LEU A 31 4.34 -9.96 3.66
N GLN A 32 3.43 -10.18 4.61
CA GLN A 32 3.61 -11.16 5.69
C GLN A 32 3.65 -12.62 5.20
N SER A 33 3.04 -12.91 4.04
CA SER A 33 3.11 -14.25 3.45
C SER A 33 4.48 -14.59 2.84
N PHE A 34 5.39 -13.61 2.71
CA PHE A 34 6.71 -13.81 2.12
C PHE A 34 7.81 -13.99 3.16
N ASP A 35 8.51 -15.11 3.05
CA ASP A 35 9.71 -15.36 3.82
C ASP A 35 10.80 -14.32 3.55
N GLY A 36 11.27 -13.69 4.64
CA GLY A 36 12.34 -12.70 4.61
C GLY A 36 11.88 -11.24 4.70
N VAL A 37 10.59 -10.94 4.68
CA VAL A 37 10.06 -9.59 4.98
C VAL A 37 10.24 -9.23 6.46
N GLY A 38 10.12 -10.23 7.35
CA GLY A 38 10.21 -10.06 8.79
C GLY A 38 8.89 -9.61 9.42
N HIS A 39 8.94 -9.16 10.68
CA HIS A 39 7.75 -8.74 11.40
C HIS A 39 7.28 -7.36 10.93
N TYR A 40 5.98 -7.13 11.09
CA TYR A 40 5.38 -5.83 10.82
C TYR A 40 5.61 -4.89 12.00
N ASN A 41 6.24 -3.75 11.72
CA ASN A 41 6.65 -2.75 12.70
C ASN A 41 5.64 -1.60 12.84
N GLY A 42 4.87 -1.31 11.78
CA GLY A 42 3.82 -0.29 11.86
C GLY A 42 3.45 0.34 10.52
N LEU A 43 2.48 1.26 10.60
CA LEU A 43 1.99 2.06 9.50
C LEU A 43 2.22 3.53 9.83
N SER A 44 2.77 4.29 8.89
CA SER A 44 2.91 5.74 9.03
C SER A 44 2.45 6.46 7.76
N VAL A 45 1.91 7.68 7.91
CA VAL A 45 1.62 8.54 6.76
C VAL A 45 2.86 9.37 6.47
N VAL A 46 3.50 9.09 5.34
CA VAL A 46 4.73 9.78 4.91
C VAL A 46 4.40 11.10 4.22
N LYS A 47 3.31 11.11 3.45
CA LYS A 47 2.89 12.28 2.68
C LYS A 47 1.39 12.39 2.63
N LYS A 48 0.88 13.62 2.67
CA LYS A 48 -0.52 13.95 2.39
C LYS A 48 -0.56 15.17 1.49
N SER A 49 -1.33 15.10 0.42
CA SER A 49 -1.51 16.21 -0.51
C SER A 49 -2.96 16.24 -0.96
N THR A 50 -3.58 17.41 -0.92
CA THR A 50 -4.92 17.61 -1.49
C THR A 50 -4.74 17.85 -2.98
N LEU A 51 -5.33 17.00 -3.81
CA LEU A 51 -5.29 17.14 -5.27
C LEU A 51 -6.36 18.15 -5.72
N ASP A 52 -7.57 18.01 -5.18
CA ASP A 52 -8.70 18.90 -5.38
C ASP A 52 -9.65 18.80 -4.16
N PRO A 53 -10.74 19.60 -4.08
CA PRO A 53 -11.64 19.58 -2.93
C PRO A 53 -12.28 18.22 -2.61
N GLU A 54 -12.30 17.30 -3.56
CA GLU A 54 -12.90 15.97 -3.43
C GLU A 54 -11.84 14.87 -3.35
N HIS A 55 -10.58 15.11 -3.70
CA HIS A 55 -9.53 14.09 -3.73
C HIS A 55 -8.32 14.42 -2.84
N ILE A 56 -7.95 13.47 -1.98
CA ILE A 56 -6.75 13.53 -1.13
C ILE A 56 -5.82 12.38 -1.50
N GLN A 57 -4.61 12.72 -1.92
CA GLN A 57 -3.50 11.78 -2.08
C GLN A 57 -2.80 11.58 -0.73
N ARG A 58 -2.57 10.33 -0.35
CA ARG A 58 -1.80 9.95 0.84
C ARG A 58 -0.80 8.87 0.49
N THR A 59 0.44 9.06 0.93
CA THR A 59 1.47 8.04 0.88
C THR A 59 1.61 7.43 2.27
N TYR A 60 1.43 6.12 2.35
CA TYR A 60 1.56 5.32 3.56
C TYR A 60 2.81 4.47 3.49
N ALA A 61 3.64 4.46 4.53
CA ALA A 61 4.75 3.53 4.67
C ALA A 61 4.35 2.40 5.62
N LEU A 62 4.34 1.18 5.11
CA LEU A 62 4.25 -0.05 5.88
C LEU A 62 5.67 -0.51 6.18
N GLN A 63 6.01 -0.51 7.46
CA GLN A 63 7.36 -0.83 7.92
C GLN A 63 7.42 -2.29 8.37
N PHE A 64 8.41 -3.01 7.87
CA PHE A 64 8.77 -4.36 8.29
C PHE A 64 10.24 -4.41 8.69
N ASP A 65 10.68 -5.51 9.33
CA ASP A 65 12.07 -5.63 9.78
C ASP A 65 13.08 -5.48 8.64
N ASN A 66 12.77 -6.03 7.46
CA ASN A 66 13.72 -6.13 6.35
C ASN A 66 13.31 -5.35 5.10
N CYS A 67 12.16 -4.67 5.12
CA CYS A 67 11.74 -3.83 4.00
C CYS A 67 10.74 -2.75 4.43
N THR A 68 10.53 -1.76 3.58
CA THR A 68 9.45 -0.79 3.73
C THR A 68 8.67 -0.70 2.43
N LEU A 69 7.35 -0.79 2.52
CA LEU A 69 6.45 -0.60 1.39
C LEU A 69 5.78 0.76 1.49
N ASP A 70 6.07 1.61 0.51
CA ASP A 70 5.36 2.87 0.31
C ASP A 70 4.17 2.62 -0.62
N LEU A 71 2.97 2.95 -0.15
CA LEU A 71 1.72 2.86 -0.90
C LEU A 71 1.12 4.25 -1.07
N GLU A 72 0.87 4.62 -2.32
CA GLU A 72 0.22 5.88 -2.66
C GLU A 72 -1.26 5.65 -3.00
N LEU A 73 -2.14 6.19 -2.16
CA LEU A 73 -3.58 6.08 -2.29
C LEU A 73 -4.19 7.45 -2.58
N ILE A 74 -5.01 7.54 -3.62
CA ILE A 74 -5.86 8.68 -3.91
C ILE A 74 -7.25 8.36 -3.36
N SER A 75 -7.70 9.15 -2.40
CA SER A 75 -8.97 8.96 -1.71
C SER A 75 -9.97 10.01 -2.18
N ASN A 76 -11.15 9.61 -2.63
CA ASN A 76 -12.24 10.55 -2.85
C ASN A 76 -13.04 10.73 -1.55
N VAL A 77 -13.04 11.95 -1.01
CA VAL A 77 -13.63 12.31 0.29
C VAL A 77 -15.17 12.25 0.26
N ARG A 78 -15.79 12.38 -0.92
CA ARG A 78 -17.26 12.32 -1.07
C ARG A 78 -17.78 10.92 -1.37
N ALA A 79 -17.04 10.18 -2.19
CA ALA A 79 -17.47 8.90 -2.72
C ALA A 79 -16.92 7.69 -1.95
N ASN A 80 -16.13 7.91 -0.88
CA ASN A 80 -15.57 6.89 0.00
C ASN A 80 -14.84 5.75 -0.73
N TYR A 81 -14.27 6.03 -1.90
CA TYR A 81 -13.40 5.09 -2.61
C TYR A 81 -11.95 5.57 -2.54
N HIS A 82 -11.06 4.58 -2.57
CA HIS A 82 -9.64 4.77 -2.65
C HIS A 82 -9.16 4.11 -3.93
N THR A 83 -8.28 4.78 -4.65
CA THR A 83 -7.60 4.23 -5.82
C THR A 83 -6.12 4.17 -5.53
N LEU A 84 -5.52 3.01 -5.78
CA LEU A 84 -4.07 2.86 -5.75
C LEU A 84 -3.45 3.62 -6.93
N SER A 85 -2.60 4.60 -6.62
CA SER A 85 -1.85 5.39 -7.60
C SER A 85 -0.52 4.71 -7.94
N ALA A 86 0.25 4.38 -6.91
CA ALA A 86 1.58 3.80 -7.04
C ALA A 86 1.98 3.02 -5.78
N PHE A 87 2.99 2.15 -5.91
CA PHE A 87 3.64 1.52 -4.78
C PHE A 87 5.12 1.33 -5.02
N GLN A 88 5.92 1.38 -3.95
CA GLN A 88 7.37 1.19 -4.01
C GLN A 88 7.86 0.37 -2.82
N LEU A 89 8.61 -0.70 -3.11
CA LEU A 89 9.24 -1.53 -2.09
C LEU A 89 10.72 -1.18 -2.01
N HIS A 90 11.16 -0.85 -0.79
CA HIS A 90 12.54 -0.50 -0.42
C HIS A 90 13.24 -1.67 0.27
#